data_AF-A0A521LBF6-F1
#
_entry.id   AF-A0A521LBF6-F1
#
_cell.length_a   1.000
_cell.length_b   1.000
_cell.length_c   1.000
_cell.angle_alpha   90.00
_cell.angle_beta   90.00
_cell.angle_gamma   90.00
#
_symmetry.space_group_name_H-M   'P 1'
#
loop_
_entity.id
_entity.type
_entity.pdbx_description
1 polymer ?
#
loop_
_entity_poly.entity_id
_entity_poly.type
_entity_poly.pdbx_seq_one_letter_code
_entity_poly.pdbx_strand_id
1 'polypeptide(L)'
;MSTPDFASRLFSFNRRPTPVPGDMRIAWRVSLILLMLAASRSSKASLAKLHILNDAIRSNQIDRLKDATTAGAKILPWNLRVEPAFARAIDFVVGERLATWTKAGGRASLQLTISGTAAATELEGIENALELERIIITEHAKKLTETRVSELLGERSAA
;
A
#
# COMPACT_ATOMS: atom_id res chain seq x y z
N MET A 1 -14.87 36.47 41.21
CA MET A 1 -14.67 35.45 40.16
C MET A 1 -15.38 34.19 40.62
N SER A 2 -16.55 33.88 40.06
CA SER A 2 -17.33 32.70 40.46
C SER A 2 -16.71 31.44 39.86
N THR A 3 -16.34 30.49 40.71
CA THR A 3 -15.85 29.17 40.33
C THR A 3 -16.96 28.42 39.59
N PRO A 4 -16.72 27.86 38.40
CA PRO A 4 -17.74 27.08 37.72
C PRO A 4 -18.06 25.82 38.53
N ASP A 5 -19.33 25.69 38.93
CA ASP A 5 -19.87 24.52 39.61
C ASP A 5 -20.01 23.36 38.62
N PHE A 6 -19.02 22.46 38.60
CA PHE A 6 -19.04 21.26 37.77
C PHE A 6 -19.98 20.19 38.33
N ALA A 7 -20.44 20.29 39.58
CA ALA A 7 -21.23 19.26 40.24
C ALA A 7 -22.68 19.18 39.72
N SER A 8 -23.19 20.24 39.11
CA SER A 8 -24.56 20.32 38.58
C SER A 8 -24.69 19.98 37.08
N ARG A 9 -23.59 19.62 36.39
CA ARG A 9 -23.64 19.21 34.98
C ARG A 9 -24.04 17.75 34.83
N LEU A 10 -25.22 17.52 34.25
CA LEU A 10 -25.66 16.20 33.81
C LEU A 10 -24.75 15.71 32.66
N PHE A 11 -23.82 14.80 32.95
CA PHE A 11 -23.10 14.04 31.92
C PHE A 11 -23.71 12.64 31.79
N SER A 12 -23.76 12.14 30.56
CA SER A 12 -24.16 10.77 30.26
C SER A 12 -23.05 10.07 29.48
N PHE A 13 -22.73 8.84 29.88
CA PHE A 13 -21.81 7.99 29.13
C PHE A 13 -22.63 7.13 28.17
N ASN A 14 -22.51 7.42 26.88
CA ASN A 14 -23.08 6.60 25.82
C ASN A 14 -21.97 5.78 25.16
N ARG A 15 -22.13 4.46 25.06
CA ARG A 15 -21.18 3.61 24.34
C ARG A 15 -21.13 4.06 22.88
N ARG A 16 -19.97 4.56 22.44
CA ARG A 16 -19.70 4.87 21.03
C ARG A 16 -19.23 3.61 20.31
N PRO A 17 -19.53 3.45 19.01
CA PRO A 17 -18.89 2.43 18.19
C PRO A 17 -17.37 2.59 18.23
N THR A 18 -16.64 1.47 18.29
CA THR A 18 -15.18 1.49 18.17
C THR A 18 -14.83 1.77 16.70
N PRO A 19 -14.06 2.84 16.41
CA PRO A 19 -13.69 3.15 15.04
C PRO A 19 -12.79 2.06 14.45
N VAL A 20 -13.00 1.73 13.17
CA VAL A 20 -12.13 0.81 12.44
C VAL A 20 -10.76 1.48 12.25
N PRO A 21 -9.65 0.80 12.63
CA PRO A 21 -8.29 1.26 12.35
C PRO A 21 -8.11 1.63 10.88
N GLY A 22 -7.32 2.67 10.58
CA GLY A 22 -7.18 3.22 9.23
C GLY A 22 -6.74 2.18 8.20
N ASP A 23 -5.76 1.36 8.56
CA ASP A 23 -5.16 0.26 7.78
C ASP A 23 -6.11 -0.91 7.51
N MET A 24 -7.21 -1.01 8.28
CA MET A 24 -8.27 -1.98 8.07
C MET A 24 -9.38 -1.46 7.14
N ARG A 25 -9.37 -0.17 6.76
CA ARG A 25 -10.39 0.41 5.88
C ARG A 25 -10.11 0.05 4.43
N ILE A 26 -11.15 -0.34 3.70
CA ILE A 26 -11.08 -0.66 2.27
C ILE A 26 -10.52 0.54 1.49
N ALA A 27 -11.00 1.75 1.79
CA ALA A 27 -10.55 2.97 1.14
C ALA A 27 -9.03 3.17 1.26
N TRP A 28 -8.44 2.91 2.44
CA TRP A 28 -6.99 3.01 2.62
C TRP A 28 -6.25 2.03 1.69
N ARG A 29 -6.71 0.78 1.60
CA ARG A 29 -6.05 -0.26 0.76
C ARG A 29 -6.18 0.00 -0.73
N VAL A 30 -7.38 0.40 -1.18
CA VAL A 30 -7.62 0.76 -2.58
C VAL A 30 -6.70 1.91 -2.97
N SER A 31 -6.70 2.98 -2.17
CA SER A 31 -5.81 4.13 -2.37
C SER A 31 -4.34 3.73 -2.41
N LEU A 32 -3.92 2.86 -1.49
CA LEU A 32 -2.55 2.38 -1.43
C LEU A 32 -2.14 1.62 -2.70
N ILE A 33 -3.01 0.73 -3.22
CA ILE A 33 -2.77 -0.01 -4.46
C ILE A 33 -2.63 0.95 -5.65
N LEU A 34 -3.51 1.95 -5.74
CA LEU A 34 -3.45 2.95 -6.81
C LEU A 34 -2.12 3.72 -6.80
N LEU A 35 -1.69 4.18 -5.63
CA LEU A 35 -0.41 4.88 -5.47
C LEU A 35 0.80 3.97 -5.78
N MET A 36 0.80 2.74 -5.28
CA MET A 36 1.86 1.76 -5.56
C MET A 36 2.01 1.48 -7.06
N LEU A 37 0.87 1.34 -7.76
CA LEU A 37 0.87 1.15 -9.19
C LEU A 37 1.35 2.42 -9.89
N ALA A 38 0.79 3.59 -9.58
CA ALA A 38 1.16 4.87 -10.18
C ALA A 38 2.66 5.18 -10.06
N ALA A 39 3.26 4.94 -8.90
CA ALA A 39 4.69 5.13 -8.66
C ALA A 39 5.57 4.03 -9.29
N SER A 40 4.99 2.91 -9.70
CA SER A 40 5.71 1.83 -10.38
C SER A 40 5.92 2.14 -11.87
N ARG A 41 6.96 1.52 -12.47
CA ARG A 41 7.27 1.72 -13.88
C ARG A 41 6.09 1.30 -14.77
N SER A 42 5.67 2.19 -15.67
CA SER A 42 4.53 1.96 -16.59
C SER A 42 3.19 1.75 -15.87
N SER A 43 3.06 2.28 -14.65
CA SER A 43 1.87 2.11 -13.81
C SER A 43 1.47 0.64 -13.58
N LYS A 44 2.50 -0.23 -13.54
CA LYS A 44 2.36 -1.69 -13.54
C LYS A 44 3.29 -2.32 -12.50
N ALA A 45 2.79 -3.33 -11.79
CA ALA A 45 3.55 -4.10 -10.81
C ALA A 45 3.07 -5.55 -10.74
N SER A 46 3.98 -6.49 -10.43
CA SER A 46 3.58 -7.85 -10.05
C SER A 46 2.82 -7.88 -8.72
N LEU A 47 1.99 -8.90 -8.55
CA LEU A 47 1.29 -9.13 -7.29
C LEU A 47 2.27 -9.28 -6.11
N ALA A 48 3.41 -9.92 -6.33
CA ALA A 48 4.48 -10.06 -5.35
C ALA A 48 5.03 -8.69 -4.90
N LYS A 49 5.34 -7.81 -5.87
CA LYS A 49 5.81 -6.46 -5.59
C LYS A 49 4.81 -5.68 -4.72
N LEU A 50 3.54 -5.73 -5.09
CA LEU A 50 2.46 -5.06 -4.35
C LEU A 50 2.35 -5.58 -2.92
N HIS A 51 2.45 -6.89 -2.71
CA HIS A 51 2.44 -7.46 -1.36
C HIS A 51 3.67 -7.07 -0.52
N ILE A 52 4.87 -7.00 -1.12
CA ILE A 52 6.09 -6.55 -0.41
C ILE A 52 5.92 -5.10 0.06
N LEU A 53 5.47 -4.21 -0.82
CA LEU A 53 5.24 -2.81 -0.46
C LEU A 53 4.15 -2.68 0.62
N ASN A 54 3.04 -3.41 0.49
CA ASN A 54 1.97 -3.41 1.49
C ASN A 54 2.45 -3.95 2.85
N ASP A 55 3.21 -5.04 2.87
CA ASP A 55 3.76 -5.59 4.11
C ASP A 55 4.77 -4.62 4.76
N ALA A 56 5.62 -3.97 3.96
CA ALA A 56 6.55 -2.99 4.48
C ALA A 56 5.84 -1.82 5.18
N ILE A 57 4.81 -1.26 4.54
CA ILE A 57 4.04 -0.13 5.06
C ILE A 57 3.23 -0.53 6.30
N ARG A 58 2.46 -1.61 6.20
CA ARG A 58 1.54 -2.03 7.27
C ARG A 58 2.28 -2.59 8.49
N SER A 59 3.39 -3.30 8.29
CA SER A 59 4.17 -3.94 9.35
C SER A 59 5.35 -3.07 9.82
N ASN A 60 5.44 -1.80 9.38
CA ASN A 60 6.52 -0.87 9.68
C ASN A 60 7.93 -1.44 9.41
N GLN A 61 8.11 -2.15 8.29
CA GLN A 61 9.40 -2.73 7.86
C GLN A 61 10.11 -1.84 6.83
N ILE A 62 10.10 -0.52 7.04
CA ILE A 62 10.61 0.46 6.06
C ILE A 62 12.12 0.34 5.88
N ASP A 63 12.88 0.12 6.97
CA ASP A 63 14.33 -0.08 6.89
C ASP A 63 14.68 -1.32 6.05
N ARG A 64 13.92 -2.40 6.22
CA ARG A 64 14.08 -3.62 5.41
C ARG A 64 13.76 -3.35 3.93
N LEU A 65 12.74 -2.55 3.64
CA LEU A 65 12.41 -2.14 2.27
C LEU A 65 13.51 -1.26 1.66
N LYS A 66 14.10 -0.37 2.46
CA LYS A 66 15.24 0.45 2.05
C LYS A 66 16.45 -0.41 1.72
N ASP A 67 16.80 -1.38 2.55
CA ASP A 67 17.88 -2.35 2.26
C ASP A 67 17.56 -3.15 0.99
N ALA A 68 16.31 -3.59 0.85
CA ALA A 68 15.84 -4.33 -0.32
C ALA A 68 15.88 -3.52 -1.62
N THR A 69 15.83 -2.18 -1.56
CA THR A 69 15.85 -1.30 -2.74
C THR A 69 17.19 -0.60 -2.99
N THR A 70 18.14 -0.75 -2.07
CA THR A 70 19.49 -0.18 -2.19
C THR A 70 20.37 -1.04 -3.10
N ALA A 71 20.98 -0.43 -4.11
CA ALA A 71 21.92 -1.10 -5.01
C ALA A 71 23.15 -1.60 -4.23
N GLY A 72 23.57 -2.84 -4.48
CA GLY A 72 24.74 -3.45 -3.83
C GLY A 72 24.51 -3.95 -2.39
N ALA A 73 23.34 -3.69 -1.78
CA ALA A 73 22.99 -4.25 -0.48
C ALA A 73 22.74 -5.77 -0.57
N LYS A 74 23.16 -6.50 0.46
CA LYS A 74 22.92 -7.94 0.58
C LYS A 74 21.42 -8.20 0.60
N ILE A 75 20.95 -9.03 -0.33
CA ILE A 75 19.54 -9.40 -0.44
C ILE A 75 19.23 -10.41 0.65
N LEU A 76 18.42 -10.00 1.63
CA LEU A 76 17.80 -10.93 2.55
C LEU A 76 16.44 -11.35 1.98
N PRO A 77 16.10 -12.65 1.97
CA PRO A 77 14.80 -13.10 1.48
C PRO A 77 13.65 -12.37 2.17
N TRP A 78 12.63 -11.99 1.41
CA TRP A 78 11.38 -11.43 1.95
C TRP A 78 10.41 -12.57 2.26
N ASN A 79 10.05 -12.74 3.53
CA ASN A 79 9.07 -13.74 3.95
C ASN A 79 7.66 -13.26 3.59
N LEU A 80 7.29 -13.40 2.31
CA LEU A 80 6.03 -12.89 1.79
C LEU A 80 4.84 -13.62 2.42
N ARG A 81 4.04 -12.88 3.20
CA ARG A 81 2.76 -13.36 3.73
C ARG A 81 1.64 -12.78 2.89
N VAL A 82 0.86 -13.64 2.23
CA VAL A 82 -0.31 -13.21 1.47
C VAL A 82 -1.38 -12.74 2.47
N GLU A 83 -1.72 -11.46 2.40
CA GLU A 83 -2.75 -10.86 3.26
C GLU A 83 -4.13 -10.94 2.58
N PRO A 84 -5.12 -11.64 3.17
CA PRO A 84 -6.44 -11.79 2.54
C PRO A 84 -7.18 -10.46 2.34
N ALA A 85 -7.03 -9.51 3.27
CA ALA A 85 -7.64 -8.18 3.15
C ALA A 85 -7.05 -7.38 1.99
N PHE A 86 -5.75 -7.54 1.71
CA PHE A 86 -5.11 -6.92 0.55
C PHE A 86 -5.56 -7.57 -0.75
N ALA A 87 -5.66 -8.90 -0.80
CA ALA A 87 -6.19 -9.62 -1.97
C ALA A 87 -7.62 -9.16 -2.31
N ARG A 88 -8.48 -9.00 -1.31
CA ARG A 88 -9.84 -8.45 -1.52
C ARG A 88 -9.84 -7.00 -2.00
N ALA A 89 -8.88 -6.18 -1.55
CA ALA A 89 -8.73 -4.82 -2.07
C ALA A 89 -8.33 -4.81 -3.55
N ILE A 90 -7.50 -5.76 -3.98
CA ILE A 90 -7.18 -5.95 -5.41
C ILE A 90 -8.45 -6.29 -6.20
N ASP A 91 -9.30 -7.18 -5.68
CA ASP A 91 -10.57 -7.52 -6.33
C ASP A 91 -11.45 -6.28 -6.52
N PHE A 92 -11.52 -5.38 -5.53
CA PHE A 92 -12.23 -4.11 -5.66
C PHE A 92 -11.61 -3.20 -6.72
N VAL A 93 -10.28 -3.02 -6.72
CA VAL A 93 -9.58 -2.18 -7.70
C VAL A 93 -9.83 -2.68 -9.13
N VAL A 94 -9.83 -4.00 -9.34
CA VAL A 94 -10.11 -4.60 -10.65
C VAL A 94 -11.61 -4.55 -10.99
N GLY A 95 -12.48 -4.84 -10.03
CA GLY A 95 -13.94 -4.81 -10.19
C GLY A 95 -14.47 -3.43 -10.57
N GLU A 96 -13.90 -2.38 -9.97
CA GLU A 96 -14.17 -0.96 -10.28
C GLU A 96 -13.45 -0.48 -11.54
N ARG A 97 -12.74 -1.37 -12.27
CA ARG A 97 -12.01 -1.08 -13.51
C ARG A 97 -10.93 -0.01 -13.36
N LEU A 98 -10.39 0.17 -12.16
CA LEU A 98 -9.26 1.06 -11.90
C LEU A 98 -7.93 0.41 -12.27
N ALA A 99 -7.86 -0.93 -12.22
CA ALA A 99 -6.74 -1.67 -12.77
C ALA A 99 -7.22 -2.90 -13.55
N THR A 100 -6.32 -3.45 -14.35
CA THR A 100 -6.56 -4.68 -15.11
C THR A 100 -5.44 -5.68 -14.85
N TRP A 101 -5.79 -6.96 -14.93
CA TRP A 101 -4.82 -8.05 -14.90
C TRP A 101 -3.99 -8.04 -16.18
N THR A 102 -2.68 -8.17 -16.01
CA THR A 102 -1.70 -8.27 -17.08
C THR A 102 -0.62 -9.28 -16.68
N LYS A 103 0.38 -9.43 -17.54
CA LYS A 103 1.58 -10.24 -17.27
C LYS A 103 2.82 -9.34 -17.27
N ALA A 104 3.65 -9.45 -16.24
CA ALA A 104 5.00 -8.89 -16.23
C ALA A 104 5.98 -9.96 -15.74
N GLY A 105 7.06 -10.19 -16.51
CA GLY A 105 8.07 -11.20 -16.14
C GLY A 105 7.51 -12.61 -15.92
N GLY A 106 6.45 -12.99 -16.66
CA GLY A 106 5.77 -14.29 -16.50
C GLY A 106 4.82 -14.39 -15.29
N ARG A 107 4.70 -13.34 -14.47
CA ARG A 107 3.84 -13.32 -13.28
C ARG A 107 2.53 -12.58 -13.52
N ALA A 108 1.53 -12.90 -12.69
CA ALA A 108 0.32 -12.09 -12.57
C ALA A 108 0.69 -10.69 -12.07
N SER A 109 0.23 -9.70 -12.81
CA SER A 109 0.51 -8.29 -12.55
C SER A 109 -0.75 -7.48 -12.68
N LEU A 110 -0.76 -6.32 -12.04
CA LEU A 110 -1.79 -5.31 -12.24
C LEU A 110 -1.20 -4.11 -12.96
N GLN A 111 -2.02 -3.47 -13.79
CA GLN A 111 -1.72 -2.22 -14.44
C GLN A 111 -2.91 -1.28 -14.33
N LEU A 112 -2.65 0.00 -14.00
CA LEU A 112 -3.70 1.02 -13.97
C LEU A 112 -4.34 1.17 -15.35
N THR A 113 -5.65 1.36 -15.34
CA THR A 113 -6.39 1.85 -16.51
C THR A 113 -6.27 3.37 -16.60
N ILE A 114 -6.93 3.96 -17.61
CA ILE A 114 -7.05 5.42 -17.71
C ILE A 114 -7.81 5.98 -16.49
N SER A 115 -8.92 5.34 -16.08
CA SER A 115 -9.68 5.75 -14.89
C SER A 115 -8.89 5.55 -13.61
N GLY A 116 -8.11 4.47 -13.49
CA GLY A 116 -7.23 4.25 -12.34
C GLY A 116 -6.12 5.29 -12.23
N THR A 117 -5.54 5.69 -13.37
CA THR A 117 -4.53 6.76 -13.41
C THR A 117 -5.15 8.09 -12.95
N ALA A 118 -6.34 8.44 -13.44
CA ALA A 118 -7.05 9.65 -13.01
C ALA A 118 -7.36 9.62 -11.51
N ALA A 119 -7.86 8.50 -10.99
CA ALA A 119 -8.14 8.34 -9.56
C ALA A 119 -6.87 8.42 -8.70
N ALA A 120 -5.74 7.90 -9.17
CA ALA A 120 -4.46 8.05 -8.48
C ALA A 120 -3.99 9.51 -8.44
N THR A 121 -4.16 10.26 -9.53
CA THR A 121 -3.85 11.70 -9.57
C THR A 121 -4.76 12.52 -8.66
N GLU A 122 -6.06 12.23 -8.63
CA GLU A 122 -6.99 12.87 -7.69
C GLU A 122 -6.58 12.59 -6.24
N LEU A 123 -6.22 11.34 -5.94
CA LEU A 123 -5.76 10.95 -4.63
C LEU A 123 -4.51 11.75 -4.24
N GLU A 124 -3.49 11.84 -5.10
CA GLU A 124 -2.28 12.64 -4.86
C GLU A 124 -2.59 14.12 -4.56
N GLY A 125 -3.67 14.67 -5.11
CA GLY A 125 -4.13 16.04 -4.84
C GLY A 125 -4.79 16.26 -3.48
N ILE A 126 -5.16 15.19 -2.75
CA ILE A 126 -5.77 15.30 -1.42
C ILE A 126 -4.67 15.64 -0.39
N GLU A 127 -4.80 16.82 0.23
CA GLU A 127 -3.95 17.25 1.33
C GLU A 127 -4.15 16.39 2.59
N ASN A 128 -3.09 16.16 3.35
CA ASN A 128 -3.09 15.41 4.62
C ASN A 128 -3.59 13.95 4.52
N ALA A 129 -3.57 13.36 3.33
CA ALA A 129 -3.94 11.96 3.12
C ALA A 129 -2.71 11.11 2.77
N LEU A 130 -2.53 10.00 3.51
CA LEU A 130 -1.51 8.99 3.21
C LEU A 130 -0.07 9.55 3.10
N GLU A 131 0.25 10.59 3.87
CA GLU A 131 1.52 11.34 3.70
C GLU A 131 2.73 10.42 3.85
N LEU A 132 2.75 9.62 4.92
CA LEU A 132 3.84 8.68 5.20
C LEU A 132 3.93 7.62 4.10
N GLU A 133 2.79 7.03 3.73
CA GLU A 133 2.72 6.00 2.70
C GLU A 133 3.16 6.53 1.34
N ARG A 134 2.79 7.76 0.97
CA ARG A 134 3.21 8.41 -0.28
C ARG A 134 4.72 8.60 -0.34
N ILE A 135 5.33 9.04 0.76
CA ILE A 135 6.79 9.21 0.84
C ILE A 135 7.47 7.86 0.58
N ILE A 136 7.06 6.81 1.30
CA ILE A 136 7.60 5.45 1.17
C ILE A 136 7.41 4.92 -0.26
N ILE A 137 6.19 5.04 -0.80
CA ILE A 137 5.85 4.53 -2.14
C ILE A 137 6.67 5.24 -3.21
N THR A 138 6.72 6.58 -3.17
CA THR A 138 7.45 7.38 -4.16
C THR A 138 8.95 7.07 -4.13
N GLU A 139 9.51 6.86 -2.93
CA GLU A 139 10.93 6.55 -2.79
C GLU A 139 11.29 5.14 -3.29
N HIS A 140 10.47 4.14 -2.98
CA HIS A 140 10.85 2.73 -3.13
C HIS A 140 10.17 2.00 -4.28
N ALA A 141 8.95 2.35 -4.68
CA ALA A 141 8.18 1.58 -5.66
C ALA A 141 8.89 1.50 -7.03
N LYS A 142 9.53 2.57 -7.48
CA LYS A 142 10.29 2.56 -8.75
C LYS A 142 11.61 1.79 -8.64
N LYS A 143 12.27 1.84 -7.48
CA LYS A 143 13.55 1.15 -7.20
C LYS A 143 13.37 -0.35 -7.02
N LEU A 144 12.22 -0.79 -6.49
CA LEU A 144 11.85 -2.19 -6.37
C LEU A 144 11.46 -2.75 -7.75
N THR A 145 12.46 -3.18 -8.52
CA THR A 145 12.27 -3.79 -9.84
C THR A 145 11.73 -5.21 -9.73
N GLU A 146 11.11 -5.72 -10.80
CA GLU A 146 10.63 -7.11 -10.82
C GLU A 146 11.77 -8.14 -10.70
N THR A 147 12.97 -7.80 -11.20
CA THR A 147 14.18 -8.59 -10.96
C THR A 147 14.50 -8.65 -9.47
N ARG A 148 14.50 -7.50 -8.79
CA ARG A 148 14.77 -7.42 -7.36
C ARG A 148 13.73 -8.18 -6.53
N VAL A 149 12.46 -8.11 -6.93
CA VAL A 149 11.38 -8.89 -6.32
C VAL A 149 11.65 -10.39 -6.45
N SER A 150 12.07 -10.85 -7.62
CA SER A 150 12.39 -12.28 -7.84
C SER A 150 13.56 -12.73 -6.95
N GLU A 151 14.61 -11.89 -6.82
CA GLU A 151 15.73 -12.14 -5.91
C GLU A 151 15.29 -12.22 -4.43
N LEU A 152 14.42 -11.30 -3.99
CA LEU A 152 13.88 -11.28 -2.63
C LEU A 152 13.04 -12.52 -2.33
N LEU A 153 12.37 -13.10 -3.33
CA LEU A 153 11.62 -14.34 -3.17
C LEU A 153 12.48 -15.61 -3.27
N GLY A 154 13.78 -15.47 -3.53
CA GLY A 154 14.70 -16.60 -3.67
C GLY A 154 14.46 -17.42 -4.95
N GLU A 155 13.81 -16.84 -5.94
CA GLU A 155 13.59 -17.49 -7.23
C GLU A 155 14.92 -17.48 -8.02
N ARG A 156 15.33 -18.64 -8.53
CA ARG A 156 16.51 -18.70 -9.41
C ARG A 156 16.22 -17.89 -10.67
N SER A 157 17.09 -16.95 -11.01
CA SER A 157 17.09 -16.37 -12.37
C SER A 157 17.31 -17.53 -13.34
N ALA A 158 16.36 -17.78 -14.24
CA ALA A 158 16.60 -18.68 -15.36
C ALA A 158 17.79 -18.10 -16.14
N ALA A 159 18.85 -18.89 -16.26
CA ALA A 159 19.99 -18.62 -17.12
C ALA A 159 19.57 -18.69 -18.60
#